data_AF-A0A816QD10-F1
#
_entry.id   AF-A0A816QD10-F1
#
_cell.length_a   1.000
_cell.length_b   1.000
_cell.length_c   1.000
_cell.angle_alpha   90.00
_cell.angle_beta   90.00
_cell.angle_gamma   90.00
#
_symmetry.space_group_name_H-M   'P 1'
#
loop_
_entity.id
_entity.type
_entity.pdbx_description
1 polymer ?
#
loop_
_entity_poly.entity_id
_entity_poly.type
_entity_poly.pdbx_seq_one_letter_code
_entity_poly.pdbx_strand_id
1 'polypeptide(L)'
;MVPVQQRDAATLLPVITTYVLPGTTIYSDEWRAYHALQHNPAYQHATVNHSVSFVDPNSGVHTQNIENTWMLVKRKQKKQGEFSRTLVNSYLEKFMWRK
;
A
#
# COMPACT_ATOMS: atom_id res chain seq x y z
N MET A 1 5.00 8.85 3.93
CA MET A 1 3.83 8.43 3.13
C MET A 1 3.52 9.54 2.14
N VAL A 2 3.05 9.20 0.93
CA VAL A 2 2.74 10.19 -0.12
C VAL A 2 1.22 10.25 -0.29
N PRO A 3 0.56 11.37 0.07
CA PRO A 3 -0.86 11.52 -0.20
C PRO A 3 -1.08 11.70 -1.70
N VAL A 4 -2.05 10.96 -2.24
CA VAL A 4 -2.44 11.04 -3.65
C VAL A 4 -3.90 11.47 -3.75
N GLN A 5 -4.21 12.34 -4.71
CA GLN A 5 -5.57 12.83 -4.92
C GLN A 5 -6.45 11.78 -5.60
N GLN A 6 -5.87 11.00 -6.52
CA GLN A 6 -6.55 9.93 -7.24
C GLN A 6 -5.84 8.60 -7.00
N ARG A 7 -6.65 7.56 -6.85
CA ARG A 7 -6.19 6.18 -6.66
C ARG A 7 -6.35 5.45 -7.99
N ASP A 8 -5.39 5.67 -8.90
CA ASP A 8 -5.33 5.03 -10.22
C ASP A 8 -3.88 4.71 -10.60
N ALA A 9 -3.71 3.95 -11.69
CA ALA A 9 -2.39 3.53 -12.16
C ALA A 9 -1.52 4.74 -12.58
N ALA A 10 -2.12 5.74 -13.24
CA ALA A 10 -1.41 6.90 -13.75
C ALA A 10 -0.79 7.75 -12.62
N THR A 11 -1.43 7.75 -11.44
CA THR A 11 -0.95 8.44 -10.26
C THR A 11 0.02 7.57 -9.45
N LEU A 12 -0.26 6.28 -9.29
CA LEU A 12 0.50 5.41 -8.38
C LEU A 12 1.80 4.89 -8.98
N LEU A 13 1.85 4.55 -10.27
CA LEU A 13 3.06 4.01 -10.89
C LEU A 13 4.24 4.98 -10.83
N PRO A 14 4.08 6.29 -11.15
CA PRO A 14 5.17 7.25 -10.99
C PRO A 14 5.63 7.43 -9.54
N VAL A 15 4.72 7.34 -8.57
CA VAL A 15 5.08 7.39 -7.15
C VAL A 15 5.94 6.18 -6.78
N ILE A 16 5.56 4.98 -7.23
CA ILE A 16 6.35 3.77 -7.00
C ILE A 16 7.74 3.92 -7.63
N THR A 17 7.84 4.37 -8.87
CA THR A 17 9.16 4.52 -9.53
C THR A 17 10.04 5.59 -8.93
N THR A 18 9.44 6.63 -8.32
CA THR A 18 10.17 7.70 -7.65
C THR A 18 10.77 7.25 -6.31
N TYR A 19 10.04 6.42 -5.55
CA TYR A 19 10.38 6.10 -4.17
C TYR A 19 10.85 4.66 -3.94
N VAL A 20 10.70 3.75 -4.91
CA VAL A 20 11.12 2.35 -4.82
C VAL A 20 12.28 2.12 -5.77
N LEU A 21 13.41 1.69 -5.20
CA LEU A 21 14.63 1.41 -5.94
C LEU A 21 14.42 0.26 -6.94
N PRO A 22 14.94 0.36 -8.18
CA PRO A 22 14.99 -0.76 -9.10
C PRO A 22 15.68 -1.99 -8.48
N GLY A 23 15.24 -3.19 -8.86
CA GLY A 23 15.68 -4.46 -8.30
C GLY A 23 14.93 -4.88 -7.02
N THR A 24 14.04 -4.04 -6.49
CA THR A 24 13.25 -4.35 -5.29
C THR A 24 12.09 -5.29 -5.60
N THR A 25 11.80 -6.21 -4.67
CA THR A 25 10.57 -7.00 -4.67
C THR A 25 9.42 -6.21 -4.07
N ILE A 26 8.37 -5.96 -4.86
CA ILE A 26 7.14 -5.30 -4.43
C ILE A 26 6.10 -6.39 -4.11
N TYR A 27 5.55 -6.35 -2.90
CA TYR A 27 4.44 -7.21 -2.47
C TYR A 27 3.13 -6.41 -2.48
N SER A 28 2.12 -6.86 -3.21
CA SER A 28 0.79 -6.21 -3.22
C SER A 28 -0.34 -7.21 -3.41
N ASP A 29 -1.58 -6.72 -3.31
CA ASP A 29 -2.74 -7.44 -3.84
C ASP A 29 -2.77 -7.37 -5.38
N GLU A 30 -3.69 -8.11 -6.00
CA GLU A 30 -3.94 -8.10 -7.45
C GLU A 30 -4.85 -6.94 -7.91
N TRP A 31 -4.75 -5.78 -7.25
CA TRP A 31 -5.55 -4.65 -7.70
C TRP A 31 -5.09 -4.14 -9.07
N ARG A 32 -6.04 -3.92 -9.98
CA ARG A 32 -5.77 -3.67 -11.41
C ARG A 32 -4.76 -2.57 -11.70
N ALA A 33 -4.69 -1.55 -10.86
CA ALA A 33 -3.76 -0.44 -11.04
C ALA A 33 -2.28 -0.86 -10.95
N TYR A 34 -1.98 -1.97 -10.28
CA TYR A 34 -0.63 -2.50 -10.11
C TYR A 34 -0.19 -3.47 -11.19
N HIS A 35 -1.06 -3.90 -12.12
CA HIS A 35 -0.69 -4.88 -13.16
C HIS A 35 0.53 -4.44 -14.00
N ALA A 36 0.69 -3.14 -14.23
CA ALA A 36 1.85 -2.64 -14.98
C ALA A 36 3.19 -2.94 -14.29
N LEU A 37 3.21 -3.19 -12.97
CA LEU A 37 4.42 -3.60 -12.25
C LEU A 37 4.87 -5.02 -12.63
N GLN A 38 3.95 -5.92 -12.97
CA GLN A 38 4.28 -7.27 -13.44
C GLN A 38 5.07 -7.25 -14.75
N HIS A 39 4.86 -6.21 -15.57
CA HIS A 39 5.54 -6.03 -16.85
C HIS A 39 6.73 -5.07 -16.77
N ASN A 40 6.99 -4.49 -15.60
CA ASN A 40 8.10 -3.56 -15.43
C ASN A 40 9.38 -4.33 -15.05
N PRO A 41 10.40 -4.38 -15.91
CA PRO A 41 11.62 -5.15 -15.66
C PRO A 41 12.44 -4.60 -14.48
N ALA A 42 12.14 -3.38 -14.00
CA ALA A 42 12.81 -2.80 -12.85
C ALA A 42 12.38 -3.43 -11.51
N TYR A 43 11.29 -4.21 -11.46
CA TYR A 43 10.75 -4.73 -10.20
C TYR A 43 10.44 -6.22 -10.29
N GLN A 44 10.62 -6.93 -9.18
CA GLN A 44 9.97 -8.22 -8.99
C GLN A 44 8.63 -7.98 -8.33
N HIS A 45 7.53 -8.36 -8.97
CA HIS A 45 6.19 -8.14 -8.42
C HIS A 45 5.59 -9.44 -7.91
N ALA A 46 5.46 -9.55 -6.59
CA ALA A 46 4.84 -10.68 -5.91
C ALA A 46 3.43 -10.28 -5.47
N THR A 47 2.42 -11.05 -5.88
CA THR A 47 1.01 -10.72 -5.64
C THR A 47 0.25 -11.81 -4.90
N VAL A 48 -0.84 -11.41 -4.23
CA VAL A 48 -1.84 -12.33 -3.67
C VAL A 48 -3.24 -11.96 -4.16
N ASN A 49 -3.99 -12.97 -4.59
CA ASN A 49 -5.38 -12.81 -4.98
C ASN A 49 -6.31 -13.03 -3.77
N HIS A 50 -6.75 -11.94 -3.14
CA HIS A 50 -7.67 -11.99 -1.99
C HIS A 50 -9.07 -12.49 -2.30
N SER A 51 -9.46 -12.63 -3.58
CA SER A 51 -10.70 -13.32 -3.94
C SER A 51 -10.56 -14.84 -3.89
N VAL A 52 -9.33 -15.37 -3.88
CA VAL A 52 -9.03 -16.80 -3.83
C VAL A 52 -8.51 -17.21 -2.46
N SER A 53 -7.53 -16.49 -1.92
CA SER A 53 -6.84 -16.83 -0.68
C SER A 53 -6.19 -15.61 -0.02
N PHE A 54 -6.11 -15.61 1.31
CA PHE A 54 -5.41 -14.55 2.05
C PHE A 54 -3.87 -14.71 2.04
N VAL A 55 -3.39 -15.93 1.83
CA VAL A 55 -1.97 -16.27 1.63
C VAL A 55 -1.94 -17.11 0.36
N ASP A 56 -1.14 -16.71 -0.62
CA ASP A 56 -0.99 -17.50 -1.84
C ASP A 56 -0.39 -18.88 -1.51
N PRO A 57 -1.06 -19.99 -1.85
CA PRO A 57 -0.64 -21.32 -1.40
C PRO A 57 0.64 -21.81 -2.07
N ASN A 58 1.01 -21.26 -3.23
CA ASN A 58 2.16 -21.71 -4.00
C ASN A 58 3.44 -20.94 -3.63
N SER A 59 3.31 -19.62 -3.49
CA SER A 59 4.42 -18.69 -3.24
C SER A 59 4.53 -18.26 -1.77
N GLY A 60 3.48 -18.46 -0.97
CA GLY A 60 3.40 -17.96 0.41
C GLY A 60 3.21 -16.44 0.52
N VAL A 61 3.01 -15.73 -0.60
CA VAL A 61 2.86 -14.27 -0.64
C VAL A 61 1.60 -13.83 0.08
N HIS A 62 1.72 -12.77 0.88
CA HIS A 62 0.64 -12.30 1.71
C HIS A 62 0.82 -10.81 2.08
N THR A 63 -0.27 -10.06 2.29
CA THR A 63 -0.25 -8.61 2.58
C THR A 63 -0.87 -8.23 3.93
N GLN A 64 -1.18 -9.20 4.80
CA GLN A 64 -1.85 -8.97 6.09
C GLN A 64 -1.08 -8.01 7.01
N ASN A 65 0.25 -8.01 6.98
CA ASN A 65 1.05 -7.15 7.86
C ASN A 65 0.78 -5.66 7.58
N ILE A 66 0.75 -5.30 6.29
CA ILE A 66 0.47 -3.91 5.88
C ILE A 66 -1.00 -3.58 6.06
N GLU A 67 -1.92 -4.51 5.78
CA GLU A 67 -3.36 -4.34 6.02
C GLU A 67 -3.69 -4.13 7.50
N ASN A 68 -3.10 -4.92 8.38
CA ASN A 68 -3.26 -4.79 9.83
C ASN A 68 -2.69 -3.45 10.33
N THR A 69 -1.55 -3.03 9.79
CA THR A 69 -0.99 -1.70 10.10
C THR A 69 -1.97 -0.59 9.70
N TRP A 70 -2.54 -0.64 8.49
CA TRP A 70 -3.55 0.32 8.05
C TRP A 70 -4.84 0.26 8.87
N MET A 71 -5.25 -0.93 9.33
CA MET A 71 -6.38 -1.09 10.23
C MET A 71 -6.13 -0.35 11.56
N LEU A 72 -4.93 -0.45 12.14
CA LEU A 72 -4.56 0.28 13.35
C LEU A 72 -4.55 1.81 13.14
N VAL A 73 -4.02 2.28 12.01
CA VAL A 73 -4.06 3.71 11.61
C VAL A 73 -5.51 4.20 11.59
N LYS A 74 -6.39 3.51 10.84
CA LYS A 74 -7.80 3.88 10.71
C LYS A 74 -8.55 3.84 12.05
N ARG A 75 -8.26 2.86 12.91
CA ARG A 75 -8.85 2.75 14.26
C ARG A 75 -8.43 3.92 15.16
N LYS A 76 -7.14 4.29 15.18
CA LYS A 76 -6.67 5.46 15.96
C LYS A 76 -7.28 6.76 15.43
N GLN A 77 -7.46 6.88 14.11
CA GLN A 77 -8.11 8.02 13.50
C GLN A 77 -9.57 8.14 13.95
N LYS A 78 -10.35 7.06 13.86
CA LYS A 78 -11.77 7.05 14.24
C LYS A 78 -11.98 7.43 15.71
N LYS A 79 -11.04 7.09 16.60
CA LYS A 79 -11.07 7.50 18.01
C LYS A 79 -10.80 8.99 18.24
N GLN A 80 -10.11 9.67 17.32
CA GLN A 80 -9.76 11.10 17.47
C GLN A 80 -10.81 12.05 16.87
N GLY A 81 -11.88 11.54 16.24
CA GLY A 81 -12.96 12.37 15.69
C GLY A 81 -12.85 12.60 14.19
N GLU A 82 -13.35 13.75 13.72
CA GLU A 82 -13.63 14.02 12.30
C GLU A 82 -12.42 13.89 11.38
N PHE A 83 -12.68 13.31 10.20
CA PHE A 83 -11.68 13.11 9.15
C PHE A 83 -11.54 14.39 8.33
N SER A 84 -10.57 15.23 8.68
CA SER A 84 -10.14 16.29 7.78
C SER A 84 -9.05 15.80 6.83
N ARG A 85 -9.29 15.94 5.52
CA ARG A 85 -8.28 15.67 4.47
C ARG A 85 -7.01 16.50 4.68
N THR A 86 -7.12 17.70 5.25
CA THR A 86 -5.97 18.58 5.51
C THR A 86 -5.07 18.07 6.64
N LEU A 87 -5.60 17.25 7.53
CA LEU A 87 -4.87 16.73 8.71
C LEU A 87 -4.34 15.32 8.50
N VAL A 88 -4.59 14.67 7.36
CA VAL A 88 -4.18 13.27 7.11
C VAL A 88 -2.68 13.08 7.34
N ASN A 89 -1.84 14.00 6.88
CA ASN A 89 -0.39 13.90 7.07
C ASN A 89 0.01 13.98 8.54
N SER A 90 -0.52 14.94 9.30
CA SER A 90 -0.17 15.09 10.72
C SER A 90 -0.62 13.89 11.57
N TYR A 91 -1.76 13.28 11.23
CA TYR A 91 -2.21 12.04 11.85
C TYR A 91 -1.29 10.86 11.54
N LEU A 92 -0.85 10.72 10.29
CA LEU A 92 0.08 9.67 9.87
C LEU A 92 1.46 9.85 10.51
N GLU A 93 2.00 11.06 10.53
CA GLU A 93 3.27 11.38 11.22
C GLU A 93 3.19 11.04 12.71
N LYS A 94 2.13 11.48 13.39
CA LYS A 94 1.89 11.12 14.80
C LYS A 94 1.75 9.61 15.02
N PHE A 95 1.14 8.89 14.07
CA PHE A 95 1.05 7.44 14.13
C PHE A 95 2.43 6.78 14.02
N MET A 96 3.23 7.22 13.04
CA MET A 96 4.58 6.70 12.79
C MET A 96 5.54 7.01 13.95
N TRP A 97 5.45 8.21 14.55
CA TRP A 97 6.28 8.60 15.70
C TRP A 97 6.00 7.78 16.97
N ARG A 98 4.75 7.32 17.15
CA ARG A 98 4.33 6.57 18.36
C ARG A 98 4.43 5.05 18.20
N LYS A 99 4.91 4.58 17.06
CA LYS A 99 5.14 3.16 16.78
C LYS A 99 6.63 2.88 16.91
#